data_AF-A0ABD3JBA5-F1
#
_entry.id   AF-A0ABD3JBA5-F1
#
_cell.length_a   1.000
_cell.length_b   1.000
_cell.length_c   1.000
_cell.angle_alpha   90.00
_cell.angle_beta   90.00
_cell.angle_gamma   90.00
#
_symmetry.space_group_name_H-M   'P 1'
#
loop_
_entity.id
_entity.type
_entity.pdbx_description
1 polymer ?
#
loop_
_entity_poly.entity_id
_entity_poly.type
_entity_poly.pdbx_seq_one_letter_code
_entity_poly.pdbx_strand_id
1 'polypeptide(L)'
;MNCYTLRPDQGKNRKYLIRASFGYQYFIGKILPSLFDLYIDVNYWATVGFPQFGVEEIIYVPKADDIQVCLVNTGNGVPFISALELRALDDDIYPLGYGFLRTYQRIDVGRVSARNGVR
;
A
#
# COMPACT_ATOMS: atom_id res chain seq x y z
N MET A 1 -15.28 10.08 1.37
CA MET A 1 -13.89 9.63 1.62
C MET A 1 -13.95 8.64 2.76
N ASN A 2 -13.40 7.45 2.58
CA ASN A 2 -13.38 6.41 3.62
C ASN A 2 -11.96 6.26 4.15
N CYS A 3 -11.75 6.38 5.45
CA CYS A 3 -10.43 6.33 6.07
C CYS A 3 -10.33 5.19 7.08
N TYR A 4 -9.18 4.55 7.10
CA TYR A 4 -8.81 3.52 8.06
C TYR A 4 -7.75 4.09 9.00
N THR A 5 -7.98 3.97 10.30
CA THR A 5 -7.03 4.41 11.32
C THR A 5 -6.14 3.24 11.73
N LEU A 6 -4.84 3.40 11.52
CA LEU A 6 -3.80 2.49 11.98
C LEU A 6 -3.16 3.06 13.25
N ARG A 7 -3.03 2.23 14.29
CA ARG A 7 -2.44 2.60 15.58
C ARG A 7 -1.17 1.78 15.83
N PRO A 8 0.00 2.23 15.35
CA PRO A 8 1.24 1.52 15.59
C PRO A 8 1.63 1.45 17.07
N ASP A 9 2.04 0.27 17.54
CA ASP A 9 2.43 0.05 18.95
C ASP A 9 3.61 0.93 19.39
N GLN A 10 4.55 1.22 18.49
CA GLN A 10 5.71 2.09 18.79
C GLN A 10 5.41 3.59 18.60
N GLY A 11 4.18 3.95 18.20
CA GLY A 11 3.71 5.33 18.06
C GLY A 11 4.38 6.14 16.94
N LYS A 12 4.39 7.47 17.12
CA LYS A 12 4.99 8.40 16.15
C LYS A 12 6.51 8.35 16.07
N ASN A 13 7.07 8.95 15.01
CA ASN A 13 8.52 9.09 14.77
C ASN A 13 9.29 7.77 14.64
N ARG A 14 8.60 6.69 14.29
CA ARG A 14 9.15 5.37 13.98
C ARG A 14 8.88 5.04 12.53
N LYS A 15 9.67 4.15 11.93
CA LYS A 15 9.46 3.73 10.54
C LYS A 15 8.48 2.56 10.45
N TYR A 16 7.53 2.69 9.54
CA TYR A 16 6.56 1.65 9.25
C TYR A 16 6.50 1.34 7.75
N LEU A 17 6.46 0.06 7.42
CA LEU A 17 6.01 -0.42 6.13
C LEU A 17 4.49 -0.56 6.17
N ILE A 18 3.81 0.10 5.24
CA ILE A 18 2.36 0.03 5.09
C ILE A 18 2.05 -0.50 3.69
N ARG A 19 1.19 -1.53 3.63
CA ARG A 19 0.81 -2.19 2.37
C ARG A 19 -0.70 -2.19 2.24
N ALA A 20 -1.19 -1.63 1.14
CA ALA A 20 -2.60 -1.68 0.77
C ALA A 20 -2.77 -2.66 -0.40
N SER A 21 -3.56 -3.71 -0.20
CA SER A 21 -3.80 -4.75 -1.20
C SER A 21 -5.19 -4.63 -1.80
N PHE A 22 -5.26 -4.72 -3.12
CA PHE A 22 -6.48 -4.59 -3.91
C PHE A 22 -6.68 -5.85 -4.74
N GLY A 23 -7.57 -6.73 -4.28
CA GLY A 23 -7.95 -7.93 -5.02
C GLY A 23 -8.86 -7.60 -6.20
N TYR A 24 -8.76 -8.39 -7.27
CA TYR A 24 -9.67 -8.29 -8.40
C TYR A 24 -11.10 -8.65 -7.96
N GLN A 25 -12.02 -7.70 -8.06
CA GLN A 25 -13.45 -7.95 -7.89
C GLN A 25 -14.07 -8.29 -9.24
N TYR A 26 -14.23 -9.59 -9.48
CA TYR A 26 -14.95 -10.12 -10.63
C TYR A 26 -16.41 -10.37 -10.22
N PHE A 27 -17.28 -9.40 -10.48
CA PHE A 27 -18.72 -9.55 -10.21
C PHE A 27 -19.47 -9.78 -11.52
N ILE A 28 -20.20 -10.89 -11.62
CA ILE A 28 -21.15 -11.20 -12.72
C ILE A 28 -20.52 -10.96 -14.12
N GLY A 29 -19.32 -11.47 -14.34
CA GLY A 29 -18.68 -11.40 -15.65
C GLY A 29 -18.05 -10.04 -16.02
N LYS A 30 -18.10 -9.04 -15.14
CA LYS A 30 -17.55 -7.70 -15.38
C LYS A 30 -16.58 -7.29 -14.28
N ILE A 31 -15.45 -6.72 -14.70
CA ILE A 31 -14.59 -5.94 -13.81
C ILE A 31 -15.31 -4.61 -13.61
N LEU A 32 -15.70 -4.31 -12.38
CA LEU A 32 -16.28 -3.02 -12.07
C LEU A 32 -15.19 -1.95 -12.23
N PRO A 33 -15.49 -0.81 -12.88
CA PRO A 33 -14.58 0.32 -12.85
C PRO A 33 -14.42 0.76 -11.40
N SER A 34 -13.18 0.80 -10.95
CA SER A 34 -12.80 1.41 -9.68
C SER A 34 -11.51 2.15 -9.95
N LEU A 35 -11.61 3.48 -9.90
CA LEU A 35 -10.48 4.39 -9.96
C LEU A 35 -10.63 5.38 -8.81
N PHE A 36 -9.63 5.44 -7.94
CA PHE A 36 -9.65 6.25 -6.74
C PHE A 36 -8.23 6.54 -6.27
N ASP A 37 -8.08 7.57 -5.46
CA ASP A 37 -6.79 7.93 -4.87
C ASP A 37 -6.67 7.37 -3.46
N LEU A 38 -5.44 6.99 -3.11
CA LEU A 38 -5.01 6.57 -1.79
C LEU A 38 -4.19 7.71 -1.19
N TYR A 39 -4.51 8.08 0.04
CA TYR A 39 -3.79 9.06 0.82
C TYR A 39 -3.29 8.42 2.11
N ILE A 40 -2.10 8.83 2.53
CA ILE A 40 -1.57 8.57 3.87
C ILE A 40 -1.49 9.89 4.64
N ASP A 41 -2.28 9.97 5.70
CA ASP A 41 -2.71 11.21 6.32
C ASP A 41 -3.22 12.19 5.25
N VAL A 42 -2.52 13.31 5.06
CA VAL A 42 -2.85 14.34 4.06
C VAL A 42 -2.01 14.23 2.79
N ASN A 43 -1.15 13.22 2.68
CA ASN A 43 -0.20 13.08 1.58
C ASN A 43 -0.74 12.12 0.53
N TYR A 44 -0.67 12.52 -0.74
CA TYR A 44 -0.99 11.64 -1.85
C TYR A 44 -0.03 10.45 -1.85
N TRP A 45 -0.59 9.25 -1.79
CA TRP A 45 0.16 8.01 -1.90
C TRP A 45 0.07 7.50 -3.32
N ALA A 46 -1.13 7.15 -3.81
CA ALA A 46 -1.32 6.40 -5.06
C ALA A 46 -2.64 6.71 -5.76
N THR A 47 -2.73 6.44 -7.07
CA THR A 47 -4.01 6.24 -7.75
C THR A 47 -4.15 4.75 -8.02
N VAL A 48 -5.24 4.16 -7.57
CA VAL A 48 -5.55 2.73 -7.69
C VAL A 48 -6.64 2.55 -8.73
N GLY A 49 -6.41 1.68 -9.70
CA GLY A 49 -7.42 1.29 -10.66
C GLY A 49 -6.93 0.29 -11.72
N PHE A 50 -7.84 -0.19 -12.55
CA PHE A 50 -7.52 -1.14 -13.63
C PHE A 50 -6.56 -0.51 -14.66
N PRO A 51 -5.55 -1.23 -15.18
CA PRO A 51 -5.23 -2.65 -14.96
C PRO A 51 -4.31 -2.93 -13.76
N GLN A 52 -4.00 -1.92 -12.95
CA GLN A 52 -2.95 -1.96 -11.94
C GLN A 52 -3.48 -2.36 -10.54
N PHE A 53 -4.43 -3.29 -10.48
CA PHE A 53 -4.80 -3.88 -9.19
C PHE A 53 -3.66 -4.78 -8.68
N GLY A 54 -3.29 -4.60 -7.42
CA GLY A 54 -2.13 -5.24 -6.83
C GLY A 54 -1.88 -4.74 -5.41
N VAL A 55 -0.61 -4.50 -5.09
CA VAL A 55 -0.19 -4.01 -3.77
C VAL A 55 0.47 -2.65 -3.96
N GLU A 56 -0.08 -1.64 -3.30
CA GLU A 56 0.59 -0.37 -3.09
C GLU A 56 1.38 -0.43 -1.80
N GLU A 57 2.61 0.06 -1.83
CA GLU A 57 3.50 0.03 -0.66
C GLU A 57 4.15 1.38 -0.41
N ILE A 58 4.25 1.72 0.87
CA ILE A 58 4.91 2.92 1.34
C ILE A 58 5.65 2.65 2.65
N ILE A 59 6.82 3.27 2.81
CA ILE A 59 7.49 3.43 4.08
C ILE A 59 7.13 4.80 4.61
N TYR A 60 6.61 4.88 5.83
CA TYR A 60 6.14 6.13 6.43
C TYR A 60 6.69 6.35 7.82
N VAL A 61 7.03 7.60 8.13
CA VAL A 61 7.37 8.08 9.47
C VAL A 61 6.28 9.06 9.92
N PRO A 62 5.30 8.61 10.72
CA PRO A 62 4.19 9.45 11.14
C PRO A 62 4.62 10.47 12.19
N LYS A 63 3.97 11.65 12.16
CA LYS A 63 4.15 12.71 13.15
C LYS A 63 3.17 12.61 14.32
N ALA A 64 2.13 11.80 14.16
CA ALA A 64 1.10 11.51 15.15
C ALA A 64 1.09 10.01 15.49
N ASP A 65 0.48 9.66 16.61
CA ASP A 65 0.46 8.27 17.09
C ASP A 65 -0.51 7.38 16.28
N ASP A 66 -1.45 8.01 15.57
CA ASP A 66 -2.36 7.36 14.64
C ASP A 66 -1.98 7.76 13.20
N ILE A 67 -2.10 6.82 12.27
CA ILE A 67 -1.94 7.02 10.82
C ILE A 67 -3.32 6.84 10.16
N GLN A 68 -3.71 7.77 9.29
CA GLN A 68 -4.90 7.62 8.45
C GLN A 68 -4.54 7.11 7.06
N VAL A 69 -5.22 6.07 6.60
CA VAL A 69 -5.16 5.63 5.20
C VAL A 69 -6.51 5.86 4.58
N CYS A 70 -6.59 6.81 3.66
CA CYS A 70 -7.86 7.29 3.10
C CYS A 70 -8.01 6.93 1.62
N LEU A 71 -9.20 6.44 1.28
CA LEU A 71 -9.62 6.18 -0.09
C LEU A 71 -10.54 7.32 -0.56
N VAL A 72 -10.11 8.03 -1.60
CA VAL A 72 -10.77 9.21 -2.16
C VAL A 72 -11.34 8.86 -3.52
N ASN A 73 -12.66 8.90 -3.64
CA ASN A 73 -13.34 8.62 -4.91
C ASN A 73 -13.09 9.74 -5.92
N THR A 74 -12.67 9.39 -7.14
CA THR A 74 -12.46 10.33 -8.25
C THR A 74 -13.66 10.41 -9.21
N GLY A 75 -14.79 9.80 -8.84
CA GLY A 75 -16.03 9.75 -9.63
C GLY A 75 -16.16 8.51 -10.53
N ASN A 76 -15.21 7.58 -10.48
CA ASN A 76 -15.06 6.48 -11.44
C ASN A 76 -15.26 5.09 -10.80
N GLY A 77 -16.19 4.98 -9.86
CA GLY A 77 -16.52 3.72 -9.18
C GLY A 77 -16.59 3.85 -7.67
N VAL A 78 -16.57 2.70 -6.99
CA VAL A 78 -16.55 2.63 -5.52
C VAL A 78 -15.14 2.24 -5.07
N PRO A 79 -14.47 3.06 -4.24
CA PRO A 79 -13.18 2.69 -3.66
C PRO A 79 -13.32 1.49 -2.72
N PHE A 80 -12.36 0.58 -2.77
CA PHE A 80 -12.31 -0.59 -1.90
C PHE A 80 -10.87 -0.88 -1.49
N ILE A 81 -10.69 -1.62 -0.39
CA ILE A 81 -9.40 -2.18 0.03
C ILE A 81 -9.65 -3.60 0.51
N SER A 82 -8.82 -4.55 0.08
CA SER A 82 -8.96 -5.96 0.47
C SER A 82 -8.19 -6.28 1.74
N ALA A 83 -7.00 -5.71 1.89
CA ALA A 83 -6.22 -5.81 3.12
C ALA A 83 -5.37 -4.56 3.31
N LEU A 84 -5.17 -4.18 4.57
CA LEU A 84 -4.28 -3.10 4.99
C LEU A 84 -3.34 -3.67 6.06
N GLU A 85 -2.04 -3.70 5.75
CA GLU A 85 -1.02 -4.26 6.64
C GLU A 85 -0.13 -3.13 7.17
N LEU A 86 0.21 -3.20 8.45
CA LEU A 86 1.14 -2.29 9.14
C LEU A 86 2.27 -3.12 9.75
N ARG A 87 3.52 -2.79 9.44
CA ARG A 87 4.70 -3.47 9.99
C ARG A 87 5.75 -2.45 10.43
N ALA A 88 6.21 -2.55 11.66
CA ALA A 88 7.36 -1.77 12.13
C ALA A 88 8.64 -2.18 11.39
N LEU A 89 9.48 -1.21 11.06
CA LEU A 89 10.80 -1.39 10.47
C LEU A 89 11.87 -0.88 11.43
N ASP A 90 13.08 -1.43 11.29
CA ASP A 90 14.23 -0.96 12.03
C ASP A 90 14.69 0.42 11.51
N ASP A 91 15.23 1.23 12.44
CA ASP A 91 15.59 2.62 12.15
C ASP A 91 16.84 2.78 11.29
N ASP A 92 17.60 1.72 11.09
CA ASP A 92 18.78 1.66 10.20
C ASP A 92 18.42 1.34 8.73
N ILE A 93 17.29 0.67 8.48
CA ILE A 93 16.86 0.31 7.12
C ILE A 93 16.13 1.50 6.47
N TYR A 94 16.65 1.99 5.34
CA TYR A 94 16.20 3.21 4.64
C TYR A 94 16.33 4.48 5.51
N PRO A 95 17.41 5.27 5.35
CA PRO A 95 17.65 6.46 6.19
C PRO A 95 16.63 7.55 5.88
N LEU A 96 15.59 7.63 6.70
CA LEU A 96 14.48 8.59 6.57
C LEU A 96 14.09 9.09 7.97
N GLY A 97 14.21 10.39 8.20
CA GLY A 97 13.84 11.01 9.49
C GLY A 97 12.39 11.53 9.56
N TYR A 98 11.76 11.75 8.41
CA TYR A 98 10.36 12.19 8.30
C TYR A 98 9.85 11.94 6.88
N GLY A 99 8.52 11.91 6.71
CA GLY A 99 7.90 11.79 5.39
C GLY A 99 7.73 10.34 4.95
N PHE A 100 7.81 10.10 3.64
CA PHE A 100 7.56 8.78 3.06
C PHE A 100 8.48 8.41 1.91
N LEU A 101 8.65 7.11 1.69
CA LEU A 101 9.22 6.52 0.48
C LEU A 101 8.18 5.59 -0.13
N ARG A 102 7.84 5.82 -1.40
CA ARG A 102 6.94 4.95 -2.14
C ARG A 102 7.74 3.90 -2.88
N THR A 103 7.31 2.65 -2.82
CA THR A 103 8.00 1.57 -3.52
C THR A 103 7.76 1.71 -5.02
N TYR A 104 8.85 1.84 -5.79
CA TYR A 104 8.78 1.81 -7.25
C TYR A 104 8.77 0.37 -7.76
N GLN A 105 9.81 -0.41 -7.42
CA GLN A 105 9.92 -1.82 -7.77
C GLN A 105 10.71 -2.58 -6.70
N ARG A 106 10.42 -3.88 -6.58
CA ARG A 106 11.26 -4.84 -5.86
C ARG A 106 11.67 -5.95 -6.81
N ILE A 107 12.98 -6.15 -6.94
CA ILE A 107 13.56 -7.10 -7.88
C ILE A 107 14.51 -8.02 -7.09
N ASP A 108 14.27 -9.32 -7.21
CA ASP A 108 15.21 -10.34 -6.74
C ASP A 108 16.18 -10.67 -7.89
N VAL A 109 17.38 -10.09 -7.80
CA VAL A 109 18.43 -10.27 -8.80
C VAL A 109 19.19 -11.56 -8.48
N GLY A 110 19.13 -12.54 -9.39
CA GLY A 110 19.78 -13.83 -9.22
C GLY A 110 18.81 -15.00 -9.00
N ARG A 111 17.49 -14.76 -9.08
CA ARG A 111 16.49 -15.83 -9.06
C ARG A 111 16.70 -16.79 -10.23
N VAL A 112 17.27 -17.96 -9.95
CA VAL A 112 17.33 -19.06 -10.92
C VAL A 112 15.90 -19.55 -11.12
N SER A 113 15.38 -19.46 -12.35
CA SER A 113 14.09 -20.05 -12.68
C SER A 113 14.12 -21.52 -12.28
N ALA A 114 13.09 -22.02 -11.60
CA ALA A 114 12.87 -23.45 -11.43
C ALA A 114 12.54 -24.10 -12.79
N ARG A 115 13.53 -24.17 -13.67
CA ARG A 115 13.62 -25.17 -14.71
C ARG A 115 14.54 -26.23 -14.15
N ASN A 116 13.93 -27.24 -13.55
CA ASN A 116 14.34 -28.63 -13.64
C ASN A 116 13.29 -29.47 -12.91
N GLY A 117 12.23 -29.83 -13.64
CA GLY A 117 11.61 -31.12 -13.39
C GLY A 117 12.66 -32.18 -13.74
N VAL A 118 13.23 -32.82 -12.73
CA VAL A 118 13.95 -34.07 -12.89
C VAL A 118 13.50 -35.00 -11.76
N ARG A 119 12.62 -35.92 -12.16
CA ARG A 119 12.20 -37.20 -11.59
C ARG A 119 11.53 -37.22 -10.22
#